data_AF-A0A167SJE7-F1
#
_entry.id   AF-A0A167SJE7-F1
#
_cell.length_a   1.000
_cell.length_b   1.000
_cell.length_c   1.000
_cell.angle_alpha   90.00
_cell.angle_beta   90.00
_cell.angle_gamma   90.00
#
_symmetry.space_group_name_H-M   'P 1'
#
loop_
_entity.id
_entity.type
_entity.pdbx_description
1 polymer ?
#
loop_
_entity_poly.entity_id
_entity_poly.type
_entity_poly.pdbx_seq_one_letter_code
_entity_poly.pdbx_strand_id
1 'polypeptide(L)'
;LHKLYHTALLSAGIWDDDAFCSDFGTILGAVITARVPLSCTAIDTLLGLSLPSEQTVSRLGSVLRWGDEEPIQLLHTSFFDYLTLPDLKEPWAINIKHSNEQITRRCIILLEQELKENICNLTL
;
A
#
# COMPACT_ATOMS: atom_id res chain seq x y z
N LEU A 1 -1.26 23.41 4.18
CA LEU A 1 -1.66 21.99 4.27
C LEU A 1 -0.48 21.05 4.03
N HIS A 2 0.24 21.15 2.90
CA HIS A 2 1.38 20.25 2.58
C HIS A 2 2.48 20.21 3.65
N LYS A 3 2.77 21.32 4.34
CA LYS A 3 3.73 21.35 5.45
C LYS A 3 3.36 20.39 6.59
N LEU A 4 2.06 20.22 6.87
CA LEU A 4 1.59 19.29 7.91
C LEU A 4 1.87 17.85 7.50
N TYR A 5 1.51 17.46 6.27
CA TYR A 5 1.77 16.11 5.77
C TYR A 5 3.26 15.82 5.67
N HIS A 6 4.05 16.77 5.18
CA HIS A 6 5.50 16.65 5.16
C HIS A 6 6.07 16.39 6.56
N THR A 7 5.70 17.20 7.56
CA THR A 7 6.18 17.00 8.94
C THR A 7 5.71 15.68 9.55
N ALA A 8 4.46 15.28 9.30
CA ALA A 8 3.93 14.01 9.78
C ALA A 8 4.67 12.81 9.18
N LEU A 9 4.88 12.80 7.85
CA LEU A 9 5.60 11.74 7.15
C LEU A 9 7.07 11.70 7.56
N LEU A 10 7.73 12.85 7.62
CA LEU A 10 9.12 12.95 8.06
C LEU A 10 9.33 12.35 9.47
N SER A 11 8.35 12.53 10.37
CA SER A 11 8.40 12.00 11.74
C SER A 11 7.99 10.53 11.85
N ALA A 12 7.26 10.00 10.87
CA ALA A 12 6.68 8.66 10.89
C ALA A 12 7.67 7.56 10.47
N GLY A 13 8.70 7.90 9.69
CA GLY A 13 9.55 6.93 8.99
C GLY A 13 11.05 7.08 9.21
N ILE A 14 11.80 6.06 8.77
CA ILE A 14 13.25 6.07 8.70
C ILE A 14 13.62 6.20 7.23
N TRP A 15 13.63 7.43 6.73
CA TRP A 15 13.73 7.71 5.30
C TRP A 15 15.13 7.52 4.69
N ASP A 16 16.13 7.28 5.55
CA ASP A 16 17.50 6.90 5.14
C ASP A 16 17.65 5.38 4.94
N ASP A 17 16.62 4.58 5.25
CA ASP A 17 16.60 3.13 5.04
C ASP A 17 15.83 2.79 3.75
N ASP A 18 16.57 2.36 2.72
CA ASP A 18 16.03 2.01 1.42
C ASP A 18 14.95 0.90 1.50
N ALA A 19 15.10 -0.05 2.43
CA ALA A 19 14.12 -1.11 2.61
C ALA A 19 12.81 -0.55 3.16
N PHE A 20 12.90 0.32 4.18
CA PHE A 20 11.74 1.02 4.71
C PHE A 20 11.04 1.87 3.64
N CYS A 21 11.81 2.66 2.86
CA CYS A 21 11.26 3.49 1.80
C CYS A 21 10.53 2.66 0.73
N SER A 22 11.12 1.53 0.32
CA SER A 22 10.53 0.60 -0.63
C SER A 22 9.23 -0.03 -0.10
N ASP A 23 9.25 -0.54 1.13
CA ASP A 23 8.07 -1.16 1.75
C ASP A 23 6.96 -0.13 1.94
N PHE A 24 7.30 1.05 2.44
CA PHE A 24 6.36 2.16 2.61
C PHE A 24 5.69 2.52 1.28
N GLY A 25 6.49 2.76 0.23
CA GLY A 25 5.99 3.14 -1.09
C GLY A 25 5.11 2.06 -1.72
N THR A 26 5.45 0.78 -1.50
CA THR A 26 4.66 -0.35 -2.01
C THR A 26 3.33 -0.46 -1.27
N ILE A 27 3.33 -0.37 0.07
CA ILE A 27 2.12 -0.43 0.91
C ILE A 27 1.19 0.73 0.59
N LEU A 28 1.67 1.97 0.68
CA LEU A 28 0.83 3.15 0.43
C LEU A 28 0.42 3.22 -1.04
N GLY A 29 1.29 2.81 -1.96
CA GLY A 29 0.95 2.63 -3.36
C GLY A 29 -0.25 1.71 -3.54
N ALA A 30 -0.27 0.57 -2.85
CA ALA A 30 -1.42 -0.35 -2.83
C ALA A 30 -2.68 0.29 -2.25
N VAL A 31 -2.57 0.94 -1.09
CA VAL A 31 -3.70 1.62 -0.45
C VAL A 31 -4.36 2.63 -1.37
N ILE A 32 -3.57 3.45 -2.09
CA ILE A 32 -4.12 4.58 -2.86
C ILE A 32 -4.54 4.23 -4.29
N THR A 33 -4.05 3.11 -4.84
CA THR A 33 -4.40 2.69 -6.21
C THR A 33 -5.46 1.59 -6.23
N ALA A 34 -5.63 0.84 -5.13
CA ALA A 34 -6.71 -0.12 -5.01
C ALA A 34 -8.07 0.59 -5.13
N ARG A 35 -8.88 0.18 -6.11
CA ARG A 35 -10.21 0.74 -6.34
C ARG A 35 -11.16 0.46 -5.17
N VAL A 36 -11.04 -0.73 -4.59
CA VAL A 36 -11.76 -1.13 -3.37
C VAL A 36 -10.74 -1.13 -2.23
N PRO A 37 -10.98 -0.39 -1.14
CA PRO A 37 -10.09 -0.38 0.02
C PRO A 37 -9.81 -1.80 0.54
N LEU A 38 -8.54 -2.09 0.83
CA LEU A 38 -8.05 -3.38 1.28
C LEU A 38 -7.68 -3.33 2.77
N SER A 39 -7.90 -4.43 3.50
CA SER A 39 -7.39 -4.58 4.87
C SER A 39 -5.87 -4.76 4.87
N CYS A 40 -5.22 -4.58 6.03
CA CYS A 40 -3.80 -4.89 6.19
C CYS A 40 -3.48 -6.34 5.76
N THR A 41 -4.32 -7.29 6.17
CA THR A 41 -4.15 -8.72 5.83
C THR A 41 -4.22 -8.99 4.32
N ALA A 42 -5.14 -8.32 3.61
CA ALA A 42 -5.25 -8.43 2.16
C ALA A 42 -4.04 -7.80 1.45
N ILE A 43 -3.53 -6.67 1.95
CA ILE A 43 -2.31 -6.05 1.43
C ILE A 43 -1.09 -6.95 1.67
N ASP A 44 -0.93 -7.49 2.86
CA ASP A 44 0.21 -8.34 3.23
C ASP A 44 0.28 -9.58 2.33
N THR A 45 -0.88 -10.20 2.10
CA THR A 45 -1.02 -11.37 1.22
C THR A 45 -0.75 -11.01 -0.24
N LEU A 46 -1.33 -9.90 -0.72
CA LEU A 46 -1.17 -9.46 -2.10
C LEU A 46 0.28 -9.08 -2.42
N LEU A 47 0.93 -8.32 -1.56
CA LEU A 47 2.28 -7.83 -1.79
C LEU A 47 3.37 -8.86 -1.43
N GLY A 48 3.03 -9.87 -0.63
CA GLY A 48 3.98 -10.88 -0.14
C GLY A 48 5.04 -10.25 0.77
N LEU A 49 4.60 -9.38 1.70
CA LEU A 49 5.50 -8.63 2.58
C LEU A 49 6.11 -9.54 3.64
N SER A 50 7.36 -9.28 4.01
CA SER A 50 8.04 -9.94 5.13
C SER A 50 7.63 -9.36 6.49
N LEU A 51 7.20 -8.09 6.51
CA LEU A 51 6.71 -7.37 7.68
C LEU A 51 5.25 -6.96 7.48
N PRO A 52 4.42 -6.97 8.55
CA PRO A 52 3.02 -6.59 8.44
C PRO A 52 2.87 -5.12 8.01
N SER A 53 2.00 -4.86 7.03
CA SER A 53 1.67 -3.50 6.56
C SER A 53 1.10 -2.62 7.68
N GLU A 54 0.50 -3.22 8.70
CA GLU A 54 0.03 -2.53 9.91
C GLU A 54 1.14 -1.71 10.59
N GLN A 55 2.40 -2.15 10.56
CA GLN A 55 3.51 -1.40 11.15
C GLN A 55 3.75 -0.06 10.42
N THR A 56 3.48 -0.03 9.12
CA THR A 56 3.57 1.18 8.31
C THR A 56 2.33 2.05 8.49
N VAL A 57 1.15 1.44 8.42
CA VAL A 57 -0.13 2.15 8.50
C VAL A 57 -0.34 2.77 9.89
N SER A 58 0.09 2.09 10.96
CA SER A 58 -0.04 2.57 12.34
C SER A 58 0.71 3.86 12.64
N ARG A 59 1.80 4.12 11.92
CA ARG A 59 2.57 5.37 12.01
C ARG A 59 1.81 6.57 11.42
N LEU A 60 0.73 6.31 10.68
CA LEU A 60 -0.05 7.30 9.94
C LEU A 60 -1.49 7.44 10.49
N GLY A 61 -1.71 7.16 11.79
CA GLY A 61 -2.96 7.37 12.55
C GLY A 61 -3.70 8.68 12.33
N SER A 62 -2.98 9.74 11.99
CA SER A 62 -3.54 11.07 11.76
C SER A 62 -4.14 11.26 10.36
N VAL A 63 -3.80 10.39 9.41
CA VAL A 63 -4.18 10.51 7.99
C VAL A 63 -4.75 9.22 7.39
N LEU A 64 -4.62 8.10 8.09
CA LEU A 64 -5.20 6.80 7.74
C LEU A 64 -6.13 6.31 8.86
N ARG A 65 -7.18 5.60 8.44
CA ARG A 65 -7.98 4.73 9.29
C ARG A 65 -7.70 3.28 8.91
N TRP A 66 -7.57 2.39 9.88
CA TRP A 66 -7.47 0.94 9.70
C TRP A 66 -7.99 0.22 10.96
N GLY A 67 -8.15 -1.09 10.85
CA GLY A 67 -8.46 -2.00 11.96
C GLY A 67 -8.27 -3.45 11.51
N ASP A 68 -8.37 -4.40 12.43
CA ASP A 68 -8.06 -5.82 12.16
C ASP A 68 -8.84 -6.41 10.97
N GLU A 69 -10.13 -6.09 10.86
CA GLU A 69 -10.99 -6.47 9.73
C GLU A 69 -11.52 -5.26 8.94
N GLU A 70 -11.04 -4.05 9.26
CA GLU A 70 -11.43 -2.84 8.54
C GLU A 70 -10.43 -2.52 7.42
N PRO A 71 -10.91 -2.08 6.24
CA PRO A 71 -10.02 -1.69 5.18
C PRO A 71 -9.26 -0.41 5.54
N ILE A 72 -8.05 -0.28 5.01
CA ILE A 72 -7.24 0.93 5.15
C ILE A 72 -7.87 2.02 4.30
N GLN A 73 -8.15 3.18 4.91
CA GLN A 73 -8.78 4.32 4.25
C GLN A 73 -8.02 5.62 4.54
N LEU A 74 -7.89 6.44 3.51
CA LEU A 74 -7.40 7.81 3.65
C LEU A 74 -8.47 8.66 4.35
N LEU A 75 -8.09 9.38 5.40
CA LEU A 75 -9.00 10.30 6.10
C LEU A 75 -9.25 11.59 5.31
N HIS A 76 -8.31 11.98 4.44
CA HIS A 76 -8.36 13.23 3.69
C HIS A 76 -7.88 13.03 2.25
N THR A 77 -8.69 13.45 1.27
CA THR A 77 -8.33 13.43 -0.16
C THR A 77 -7.09 14.28 -0.45
N SER A 78 -6.89 15.38 0.27
CA SER A 78 -5.68 16.21 0.15
C SER A 78 -4.39 15.49 0.52
N PHE A 79 -4.45 14.38 1.27
CA PHE A 79 -3.28 13.56 1.54
C PHE A 79 -2.89 12.74 0.31
N PHE A 80 -3.87 12.18 -0.41
CA PHE A 80 -3.65 11.57 -1.72
C PHE A 80 -3.03 12.56 -2.71
N ASP A 81 -3.61 13.77 -2.80
CA ASP A 81 -3.11 14.80 -3.70
C ASP A 81 -1.65 15.14 -3.40
N TYR A 82 -1.29 15.22 -2.11
CA TYR A 82 0.09 15.48 -1.69
C TYR A 82 1.06 14.36 -2.09
N LEU A 83 0.71 13.10 -1.82
CA LEU A 83 1.57 11.94 -2.13
C LEU A 83 1.82 11.75 -3.63
N THR A 84 0.91 12.26 -4.47
CA THR A 84 0.90 12.06 -5.92
C THR A 84 1.33 13.29 -6.73
N LEU A 85 1.85 14.32 -6.04
CA LEU A 85 2.37 15.52 -6.69
C LEU A 85 3.49 15.18 -7.70
N PRO A 86 3.39 15.61 -8.97
CA PRO A 86 4.37 15.26 -10.01
C PRO A 86 5.82 15.66 -9.71
N ASP A 87 6.01 16.76 -8.99
CA ASP A 87 7.32 17.34 -8.67
C ASP A 87 7.77 17.05 -7.23
N LEU A 88 7.08 16.17 -6.51
CA LEU A 88 7.48 15.78 -5.16
C LEU A 88 8.75 14.92 -5.22
N LYS A 89 9.83 15.43 -4.64
CA LYS A 89 11.15 14.76 -4.59
C LYS A 89 11.43 14.13 -3.22
N GLU A 90 10.36 13.75 -2.53
CA GLU A 90 10.45 13.13 -1.21
C GLU A 90 10.41 11.60 -1.33
N PRO A 91 11.02 10.87 -0.39
CA PRO A 91 11.09 9.41 -0.44
C PRO A 91 9.74 8.70 -0.31
N TRP A 92 8.70 9.41 0.19
CA TRP A 92 7.31 8.95 0.23
C TRP A 92 6.48 9.34 -1.00
N ALA A 93 7.09 9.93 -2.04
CA ALA A 93 6.37 10.25 -3.26
C ALA A 93 5.90 8.97 -3.97
N ILE A 94 4.64 8.96 -4.43
CA ILE A 94 4.04 7.78 -5.04
C ILE A 94 3.69 8.05 -6.49
N ASN A 95 4.27 7.22 -7.36
CA ASN A 95 3.88 7.19 -8.76
C ASN A 95 2.71 6.21 -8.95
N ILE A 96 1.50 6.76 -9.10
CA ILE A 96 0.26 5.98 -9.28
C ILE A 96 0.34 4.98 -10.43
N LYS A 97 0.97 5.35 -11.55
CA LYS A 97 1.09 4.44 -12.70
C LYS A 97 1.98 3.25 -12.35
N HIS A 98 3.13 3.52 -11.74
CA HIS A 98 4.04 2.48 -11.28
C HIS A 98 3.39 1.56 -10.24
N SER A 99 2.71 2.13 -9.23
CA SER A 99 2.02 1.35 -8.21
C SER A 99 0.94 0.46 -8.81
N ASN A 100 0.13 0.97 -9.76
CA ASN A 100 -0.87 0.17 -10.47
C ASN A 100 -0.25 -1.02 -11.23
N GLU A 101 0.87 -0.79 -11.94
CA GLU A 101 1.59 -1.85 -12.65
C GLU A 101 2.11 -2.91 -11.66
N GLN A 102 2.69 -2.50 -10.53
CA GLN A 102 3.18 -3.41 -9.50
C GLN A 102 2.06 -4.26 -8.89
N ILE A 103 0.94 -3.63 -8.52
CA ILE A 103 -0.20 -4.34 -7.92
C ILE A 103 -0.82 -5.32 -8.91
N THR A 104 -0.97 -4.92 -10.18
CA THR A 104 -1.48 -5.83 -11.21
C THR A 104 -0.60 -7.07 -11.33
N ARG A 105 0.72 -6.89 -11.36
CA ARG A 105 1.67 -8.00 -11.39
C ARG A 105 1.55 -8.89 -10.15
N ARG A 106 1.44 -8.29 -8.96
CA ARG A 106 1.27 -9.02 -7.69
C ARG A 106 -0.04 -9.82 -7.65
N CYS A 107 -1.14 -9.26 -8.15
CA CYS A 107 -2.41 -9.97 -8.29
C CYS A 107 -2.26 -11.21 -9.17
N ILE A 108 -1.60 -11.10 -10.33
CA ILE A 108 -1.38 -12.24 -11.23
C ILE A 108 -0.56 -13.33 -10.55
N ILE A 109 0.53 -12.96 -9.88
CA ILE A 109 1.37 -13.91 -9.13
C ILE A 109 0.57 -14.63 -8.04
N LEU A 110 -0.24 -13.89 -7.28
CA LEU A 110 -1.09 -14.48 -6.24
C LEU A 110 -2.12 -15.43 -6.83
N LEU A 111 -2.77 -15.05 -7.95
CA LEU A 111 -3.71 -15.91 -8.64
C LEU A 111 -3.05 -17.20 -9.15
N GLU A 112 -1.83 -17.13 -9.68
CA GLU A 112 -1.09 -18.32 -10.11
C GLU A 112 -0.74 -19.26 -8.94
N GLN A 113 -0.55 -18.73 -7.73
CA GLN A 113 -0.24 -19.51 -6.53
C GLN A 113 -1.49 -20.16 -5.91
N GLU A 114 -2.61 -19.45 -5.92
CA GLU A 114 -3.83 -19.86 -5.23
C GLU A 114 -4.84 -20.59 -6.12
N LEU A 115 -4.85 -20.33 -7.43
CA LEU A 115 -5.74 -21.01 -8.36
C LEU A 115 -5.28 -22.45 -8.59
N LYS A 116 -6.20 -23.38 -8.36
CA LYS A 116 -6.00 -24.81 -8.65
C LYS A 116 -6.76 -25.18 -9.92
N GLU A 117 -6.11 -25.86 -10.84
CA GLU A 117 -6.80 -26.50 -11.95
C GLU A 117 -7.64 -27.67 -11.43
N ASN A 118 -8.81 -27.88 -12.03
CA ASN A 118 -9.73 -28.97 -11.67
C ASN A 118 -10.11 -28.99 -10.18
N ILE A 119 -10.57 -27.86 -9.63
CA ILE A 119 -11.02 -27.74 -8.22
C ILE A 119 -12.00 -28.87 -7.83
N CYS A 120 -12.82 -29.32 -8.78
CA CYS A 120 -13.83 -30.36 -8.58
C CYS A 120 -13.32 -31.80 -8.81
N ASN A 121 -12.04 -32.00 -9.15
CA ASN A 121 -11.44 -33.30 -9.51
C ASN A 121 -12.30 -34.09 -10.52
N LEU A 122 -12.86 -33.42 -11.53
CA LEU A 122 -13.65 -34.06 -12.57
C LEU A 122 -12.71 -34.91 -13.46
N THR A 123 -13.04 -36.19 -13.60
CA THR A 123 -12.42 -37.13 -14.56
C THR A 123 -13.41 -37.39 -15.70
N LEU A 124 -12.92 -37.37 -16.94
CA LEU A 124 -13.67 -37.74 -18.14
C LEU A 124 -14.07 -39.23 -18.15
#